data_AF-A0A6N8YVY6-F1
#
_entry.id   AF-A0A6N8YVY6-F1
#
_cell.length_a   1.000
_cell.length_b   1.000
_cell.length_c   1.000
_cell.angle_alpha   90.00
_cell.angle_beta   90.00
_cell.angle_gamma   90.00
#
_symmetry.space_group_name_H-M   'P 1'
#
loop_
_entity.id
_entity.type
_entity.pdbx_description
1 polymer ?
#
loop_
_entity_poly.entity_id
_entity_poly.type
_entity_poly.pdbx_seq_one_letter_code
_entity_poly.pdbx_strand_id
1 'polypeptide(L)'
;MQSPLPQPAPSLRKFLGDKANDRAMKYVLFSYDGRINLTQYWTLGVLPLLGLALLWALVYYPLFYIFPVASILVSIGAILILVWGFAATSVKRCHDIGHSGFWILLYLIPGIALVGLVVLGARRSSGPNRFDSVEDVPPLLRRAKIALTPLLIIGALFAYYWPLWEPSFNAPPEVNYEGPRGFNPTPEEMEAGAEILRASGIVERINGGQEWEPVHRVSGYTWQKGTRRLTVEAKWSEPVEHSGPWSWTDCDEPRRVVTHQRYSNITILDAWIDLDEGRVLDHKPSVSGDDDEQPIYGGLNPVGLVRVYDARTGKHLITGPKIFILPQPILCTPGRYYRS
;
A
#
# COMPACT_ATOMS: atom_id res chain seq x y z
N MET A 1 18.66 20.28 -69.32
CA MET A 1 19.31 19.91 -68.05
C MET A 1 18.67 20.76 -66.96
N GLN A 2 17.85 20.17 -66.08
CA GLN A 2 17.33 20.90 -64.90
C GLN A 2 18.47 21.02 -63.89
N SER A 3 18.79 22.25 -63.49
CA SER A 3 19.74 22.51 -62.40
C SER A 3 19.23 21.85 -61.11
N PRO A 4 20.12 21.29 -60.26
CA PRO A 4 19.69 20.75 -58.97
C PRO A 4 19.08 21.87 -58.13
N LEU A 5 17.92 21.63 -57.54
CA LEU A 5 17.28 22.59 -56.65
C LEU A 5 18.25 23.00 -55.53
N PRO A 6 18.33 24.30 -55.20
CA PRO A 6 19.22 24.78 -54.16
C PRO A 6 18.86 24.12 -52.83
N GLN A 7 19.87 23.49 -52.24
CA GLN A 7 19.70 22.77 -50.99
C GLN A 7 19.40 23.77 -49.85
N PRO A 8 18.39 23.50 -48.99
CA PRO A 8 17.98 24.44 -47.96
C PRO A 8 19.10 24.75 -46.97
N ALA A 9 19.10 25.99 -46.46
CA ALA A 9 20.06 26.46 -45.47
C ALA A 9 20.12 25.51 -44.25
N PRO A 10 21.29 25.32 -43.61
CA PRO A 10 21.45 24.34 -42.52
C PRO A 10 20.47 24.53 -41.35
N SER A 11 20.14 25.77 -41.00
CA SER A 11 19.15 26.11 -39.97
C SER A 11 17.73 25.70 -40.36
N LEU A 12 17.35 25.91 -41.62
CA LEU A 12 16.06 25.51 -42.17
C LEU A 12 15.95 23.98 -42.26
N ARG A 13 17.05 23.28 -42.61
CA ARG A 13 17.10 21.80 -42.55
C ARG A 13 16.90 21.26 -41.15
N LYS A 14 17.55 21.86 -40.15
CA LYS A 14 17.39 21.49 -38.75
C LYS A 14 15.95 21.73 -38.28
N PHE A 15 15.37 22.90 -38.57
CA PHE A 15 13.99 23.24 -38.21
C PHE A 15 12.95 22.35 -38.88
N LEU A 16 13.11 22.06 -40.17
CA LEU A 16 12.24 21.14 -40.91
C LEU A 16 12.37 19.71 -40.40
N GLY A 17 13.59 19.28 -40.06
CA GLY A 17 13.86 17.99 -39.42
C GLY A 17 13.18 17.89 -38.05
N ASP A 18 13.30 18.92 -37.20
CA ASP A 18 12.67 18.94 -35.87
C ASP A 18 11.13 18.92 -35.95
N LYS A 19 10.53 19.65 -36.90
CA LYS A 19 9.07 19.61 -37.14
C LYS A 19 8.59 18.30 -37.75
N ALA A 20 9.39 17.65 -38.59
CA ALA A 20 9.07 16.32 -39.13
C ALA A 20 9.12 15.27 -38.01
N ASN A 21 10.09 15.39 -37.11
CA ASN A 21 10.25 14.50 -35.96
C ASN A 21 9.10 14.61 -34.94
N ASP A 22 8.62 15.83 -34.65
CA ASP A 22 7.46 16.04 -33.77
C ASP A 22 6.19 15.41 -34.35
N ARG A 23 5.95 15.62 -35.65
CA ARG A 23 4.83 15.00 -36.35
C ARG A 23 4.91 13.48 -36.34
N ALA A 24 6.09 12.92 -36.60
CA ALA A 24 6.31 11.47 -36.55
C ALA A 24 6.09 10.88 -35.14
N MET A 25 6.53 11.56 -34.08
CA MET A 25 6.32 11.09 -32.71
C MET A 25 4.83 11.11 -32.32
N LYS A 26 4.13 12.21 -32.63
CA LYS A 26 2.69 12.32 -32.41
C LYS A 26 1.94 11.24 -33.17
N TYR A 27 2.34 10.97 -34.40
CA TYR A 27 1.76 9.91 -35.21
C TYR A 27 1.97 8.51 -34.57
N VAL A 28 3.19 8.20 -34.12
CA VAL A 28 3.49 6.92 -33.48
C VAL A 28 2.67 6.70 -32.21
N LEU A 29 2.45 7.75 -31.41
CA LEU A 29 1.79 7.64 -30.10
C LEU A 29 0.27 7.89 -30.13
N PHE A 30 -0.26 8.62 -31.10
CA PHE A 30 -1.67 9.07 -31.10
C PHE A 30 -2.48 8.71 -32.35
N SER A 31 -1.92 7.91 -33.26
CA SER A 31 -2.67 7.28 -34.35
C SER A 31 -2.62 5.75 -34.24
N TYR A 32 -3.53 5.03 -34.90
CA TYR A 32 -3.45 3.57 -35.09
C TYR A 32 -3.01 3.19 -36.51
N ASP A 33 -2.86 4.16 -37.39
CA ASP A 33 -2.54 3.91 -38.79
C ASP A 33 -1.08 3.51 -38.98
N GLY A 34 -0.80 2.92 -40.15
CA GLY A 34 0.55 2.56 -40.58
C GLY A 34 1.17 1.40 -39.80
N ARG A 35 2.48 1.29 -39.92
CA ARG A 35 3.28 0.15 -39.46
C ARG A 35 4.50 0.62 -38.69
N ILE A 36 4.93 -0.17 -37.69
CA ILE A 36 6.23 0.02 -37.06
C ILE A 36 7.02 -1.28 -37.11
N ASN A 37 8.31 -1.16 -37.43
CA ASN A 37 9.20 -2.31 -37.47
C ASN A 37 9.54 -2.81 -36.06
N LEU A 38 10.24 -3.95 -36.00
CA LEU A 38 10.57 -4.61 -34.75
C LEU A 38 11.37 -3.70 -33.80
N THR A 39 12.37 -3.00 -34.33
CA THR A 39 13.23 -2.11 -33.55
C THR A 39 12.42 -0.95 -32.97
N GLN A 40 11.52 -0.36 -33.75
CA GLN A 40 10.64 0.72 -33.31
C GLN A 40 9.65 0.24 -32.22
N TYR A 41 9.09 -0.97 -32.37
CA TYR A 41 8.20 -1.54 -31.36
C TYR A 41 8.88 -1.65 -29.98
N TRP A 42 10.11 -2.18 -29.93
CA TRP A 42 10.85 -2.27 -28.67
C TRP A 42 11.28 -0.91 -28.14
N THR A 43 11.81 -0.03 -28.99
CA THR A 43 12.41 1.24 -28.55
C THR A 43 11.42 2.38 -28.29
N LEU A 44 10.26 2.39 -28.96
CA LEU A 44 9.24 3.44 -28.84
C LEU A 44 7.98 2.96 -28.11
N GLY A 45 7.71 1.65 -28.10
CA GLY A 45 6.60 1.04 -27.38
C GLY A 45 7.07 0.41 -26.07
N VAL A 46 7.62 -0.79 -26.14
CA VAL A 46 7.78 -1.64 -24.95
C VAL A 46 8.75 -1.05 -23.91
N LEU A 47 9.98 -0.69 -24.30
CA LEU A 47 10.99 -0.24 -23.33
C LEU A 47 10.57 1.06 -22.61
N PRO A 48 10.04 2.10 -23.29
CA PRO A 48 9.62 3.32 -22.60
C PRO A 48 8.49 3.08 -21.61
N LEU A 49 7.55 2.21 -21.97
CA LEU A 49 6.43 1.84 -21.10
C LEU A 49 6.90 1.05 -19.88
N LEU A 50 7.86 0.13 -20.05
CA LEU A 50 8.50 -0.57 -18.92
C LEU A 50 9.27 0.40 -18.01
N GLY A 51 10.00 1.36 -18.57
CA GLY A 51 10.71 2.37 -17.80
C GLY A 51 9.77 3.27 -17.00
N LEU A 52 8.65 3.70 -17.60
CA LEU A 52 7.64 4.50 -16.92
C LEU A 52 6.88 3.68 -15.85
N ALA A 53 6.56 2.41 -16.13
CA ALA A 53 5.95 1.52 -15.15
C ALA A 53 6.87 1.27 -13.94
N LEU A 54 8.17 1.09 -14.19
CA LEU A 54 9.18 0.96 -13.14
C LEU A 54 9.26 2.26 -12.32
N LEU A 55 9.44 3.41 -12.97
CA LEU A 55 9.46 4.71 -12.29
C LEU A 55 8.19 4.92 -11.44
N TRP A 56 7.02 4.54 -11.97
CA TRP A 56 5.77 4.61 -11.23
C TRP A 56 5.77 3.72 -9.99
N ALA A 57 6.20 2.45 -10.12
CA ALA A 57 6.29 1.53 -9.00
C ALA A 57 7.20 2.05 -7.87
N LEU A 58 8.28 2.75 -8.23
CA LEU A 58 9.24 3.30 -7.26
C LEU A 58 8.73 4.53 -6.52
N VAL A 59 7.95 5.38 -7.20
CA VAL A 59 7.48 6.65 -6.65
C VAL A 59 6.08 6.52 -6.02
N TYR A 60 5.30 5.50 -6.39
CA TYR A 60 3.93 5.32 -5.94
C TYR A 60 3.81 5.14 -4.42
N TYR A 61 4.59 4.22 -3.83
CA TYR A 61 4.48 3.91 -2.40
C TYR A 61 4.72 5.12 -1.48
N PRO A 62 5.82 5.90 -1.64
CA PRO A 62 6.03 7.08 -0.81
C PRO A 62 4.98 8.17 -1.06
N LEU A 63 4.54 8.37 -2.31
CA LEU A 63 3.50 9.35 -2.61
C LEU A 63 2.14 8.98 -2.00
N PHE A 64 1.77 7.70 -2.06
CA PHE A 64 0.50 7.21 -1.53
C PHE A 64 0.39 7.44 -0.02
N TYR A 65 1.49 7.26 0.71
CA TYR A 65 1.54 7.48 2.15
C TYR A 65 1.35 8.95 2.54
N ILE A 66 1.86 9.88 1.74
CA ILE A 66 1.79 11.33 2.03
C ILE A 66 0.50 11.95 1.46
N PHE A 67 0.08 11.54 0.26
CA PHE A 67 -1.04 12.10 -0.50
C PHE A 67 -1.88 10.99 -1.16
N PRO A 68 -2.73 10.26 -0.42
CA PRO A 68 -3.40 9.07 -0.94
C PRO A 68 -4.33 9.36 -2.12
N VAL A 69 -5.19 10.38 -2.03
CA VAL A 69 -6.16 10.73 -3.09
C VAL A 69 -5.45 11.23 -4.35
N ALA A 70 -4.48 12.14 -4.21
CA ALA A 70 -3.73 12.64 -5.35
C ALA A 70 -2.93 11.53 -6.04
N SER A 71 -2.35 10.61 -5.28
CA SER A 71 -1.61 9.46 -5.81
C SER A 71 -2.50 8.53 -6.62
N ILE A 72 -3.74 8.29 -6.20
CA ILE A 72 -4.72 7.51 -6.97
C ILE A 72 -5.05 8.21 -8.30
N LEU A 73 -5.33 9.52 -8.28
CA LEU A 73 -5.66 10.27 -9.51
C LEU A 73 -4.49 10.28 -10.50
N VAL A 74 -3.27 10.49 -10.02
CA VAL A 74 -2.07 10.43 -10.86
C VAL A 74 -1.84 9.01 -11.38
N SER A 75 -2.10 7.97 -10.57
CA SER A 75 -2.04 6.57 -11.02
C SER A 75 -2.95 6.31 -12.20
N ILE A 76 -4.21 6.76 -12.12
CA ILE A 76 -5.20 6.59 -13.19
C ILE A 76 -4.69 7.25 -14.47
N GLY A 77 -4.20 8.49 -14.38
CA GLY A 77 -3.61 9.19 -15.52
C GLY A 77 -2.41 8.46 -16.12
N ALA A 78 -1.48 7.98 -15.29
CA ALA A 78 -0.31 7.23 -15.73
C ALA A 78 -0.70 5.91 -16.43
N ILE A 79 -1.66 5.17 -15.87
CA ILE A 79 -2.18 3.93 -16.44
C ILE A 79 -2.81 4.19 -17.81
N LEU A 80 -3.63 5.24 -17.94
CA LEU A 80 -4.26 5.59 -19.22
C LEU A 80 -3.20 5.90 -20.30
N ILE A 81 -2.15 6.65 -19.96
CA ILE A 81 -1.04 6.95 -20.87
C ILE A 81 -0.30 5.67 -21.27
N LEU A 82 -0.01 4.79 -20.29
CA LEU A 82 0.69 3.53 -20.52
C LEU A 82 -0.11 2.60 -21.44
N VAL A 83 -1.41 2.41 -21.14
CA VAL A 83 -2.31 1.57 -21.93
C VAL A 83 -2.46 2.12 -23.34
N TRP A 84 -2.64 3.43 -23.49
CA TRP A 84 -2.75 4.07 -24.80
C TRP A 84 -1.48 3.88 -25.64
N GLY A 85 -0.31 4.19 -25.08
CA GLY A 85 0.97 4.02 -25.79
C GLY A 85 1.25 2.56 -26.16
N PHE A 86 0.91 1.63 -25.27
CA PHE A 86 1.03 0.20 -25.54
C PHE A 86 0.14 -0.24 -26.69
N ALA A 87 -1.12 0.18 -26.67
CA ALA A 87 -2.10 -0.15 -27.71
C ALA A 87 -1.69 0.43 -29.06
N ALA A 88 -1.33 1.72 -29.11
CA ALA A 88 -0.96 2.42 -30.34
C ALA A 88 0.25 1.79 -31.05
N THR A 89 1.24 1.34 -30.29
CA THR A 89 2.44 0.69 -30.84
C THR A 89 2.20 -0.78 -31.19
N SER A 90 1.44 -1.51 -30.36
CA SER A 90 1.11 -2.92 -30.63
C SER A 90 0.19 -3.10 -31.83
N VAL A 91 -0.79 -2.20 -32.04
CA VAL A 91 -1.65 -2.20 -33.25
C VAL A 91 -0.82 -2.02 -34.52
N LYS A 92 0.08 -1.03 -34.55
CA LYS A 92 0.99 -0.82 -35.69
C LYS A 92 1.95 -2.00 -35.89
N ARG A 93 2.31 -2.69 -34.82
CA ARG A 93 3.11 -3.92 -34.91
C ARG A 93 2.30 -5.08 -35.50
N CYS A 94 1.03 -5.23 -35.13
CA CYS A 94 0.10 -6.17 -35.77
C CYS A 94 -0.06 -5.87 -37.27
N HIS A 95 -0.23 -4.60 -37.64
CA HIS A 95 -0.26 -4.17 -39.04
C HIS A 95 1.03 -4.53 -39.78
N ASP A 96 2.19 -4.39 -39.11
CA ASP A 96 3.49 -4.73 -39.69
C ASP A 96 3.68 -6.22 -40.00
N ILE A 97 2.97 -7.10 -39.29
CA ILE A 97 2.96 -8.54 -39.57
C ILE A 97 1.75 -8.97 -40.40
N GLY A 98 0.98 -8.04 -40.95
CA GLY A 98 -0.15 -8.28 -41.85
C GLY A 98 -1.48 -8.60 -41.15
N HIS A 99 -1.50 -8.53 -39.81
CA HIS A 99 -2.66 -8.84 -38.99
C HIS A 99 -3.44 -7.57 -38.62
N SER A 100 -4.70 -7.75 -38.21
CA SER A 100 -5.57 -6.66 -37.74
C SER A 100 -5.10 -6.10 -36.40
N GLY A 101 -5.32 -4.80 -36.14
CA GLY A 101 -5.08 -4.21 -34.81
C GLY A 101 -5.91 -4.86 -33.70
N PHE A 102 -7.10 -5.39 -34.00
CA PHE A 102 -8.00 -5.98 -33.01
C PHE A 102 -7.42 -7.14 -32.20
N TRP A 103 -6.35 -7.80 -32.68
CA TRP A 103 -5.64 -8.84 -31.93
C TRP A 103 -5.10 -8.35 -30.59
N ILE A 104 -4.87 -7.04 -30.42
CA ILE A 104 -4.43 -6.49 -29.13
C ILE A 104 -5.49 -6.59 -28.03
N LEU A 105 -6.78 -6.76 -28.35
CA LEU A 105 -7.83 -6.92 -27.33
C LEU A 105 -7.65 -8.18 -26.49
N LEU A 106 -7.00 -9.21 -27.05
CA LEU A 106 -6.66 -10.42 -26.31
C LEU A 106 -5.68 -10.16 -25.16
N TYR A 107 -4.98 -9.02 -25.17
CA TYR A 107 -4.00 -8.64 -24.15
C TYR A 107 -4.67 -8.13 -22.88
N LEU A 108 -6.01 -8.00 -22.87
CA LEU A 108 -6.78 -7.85 -21.63
C LEU A 108 -6.67 -9.10 -20.73
N ILE A 109 -6.24 -10.23 -21.29
CA ILE A 109 -5.94 -11.45 -20.54
C ILE A 109 -4.43 -11.47 -20.24
N PRO A 110 -3.99 -11.36 -18.97
CA PRO A 110 -2.58 -11.16 -18.62
C PRO A 110 -1.61 -12.20 -19.22
N GLY A 111 -1.98 -13.49 -19.19
CA GLY A 111 -1.16 -14.55 -19.75
C GLY A 111 -0.99 -14.44 -21.27
N ILE A 112 -2.05 -14.04 -21.98
CA ILE A 112 -2.00 -13.83 -23.44
C ILE A 112 -1.21 -12.57 -23.77
N ALA A 113 -1.32 -11.52 -22.95
CA ALA A 113 -0.55 -10.29 -23.14
C ALA A 113 0.96 -10.54 -23.14
N LEU A 114 1.44 -11.37 -22.20
CA LEU A 114 2.86 -11.71 -22.10
C LEU A 114 3.35 -12.49 -23.33
N VAL A 115 2.62 -13.53 -23.73
CA VAL A 115 2.95 -14.32 -24.92
C VAL A 115 2.89 -13.44 -26.17
N GLY A 116 1.85 -12.62 -26.29
CA GLY A 116 1.65 -11.71 -27.40
C GLY A 116 2.78 -10.68 -27.54
N LEU A 117 3.27 -10.11 -26.43
CA LEU A 117 4.40 -9.18 -26.42
C LEU A 117 5.64 -9.83 -27.05
N VAL A 118 5.96 -11.07 -26.64
CA VAL A 118 7.09 -11.83 -27.20
C VAL A 118 6.86 -12.15 -28.68
N VAL A 119 5.67 -12.60 -29.06
CA VAL A 119 5.34 -12.93 -30.45
C VAL A 119 5.47 -11.71 -31.37
N LEU A 120 4.87 -10.58 -30.98
CA LEU A 120 4.99 -9.31 -31.72
C LEU A 120 6.43 -8.80 -31.77
N GLY A 121 7.18 -9.00 -30.68
CA GLY A 121 8.58 -8.65 -30.52
C GLY A 121 9.59 -9.62 -31.12
N ALA A 122 9.17 -10.71 -31.76
CA ALA A 122 10.07 -11.69 -32.38
C ALA A 122 9.79 -11.90 -33.87
N ARG A 123 8.55 -11.70 -34.32
CA ARG A 123 8.18 -11.88 -35.73
C ARG A 123 8.85 -10.81 -36.61
N ARG A 124 9.30 -11.22 -37.80
CA ARG A 124 9.78 -10.28 -38.83
C ARG A 124 8.62 -9.55 -39.48
N SER A 125 8.91 -8.37 -40.02
CA SER A 125 7.98 -7.62 -40.86
C SER A 125 7.51 -8.47 -42.03
N SER A 126 6.21 -8.43 -42.28
CA SER A 126 5.66 -8.94 -43.53
C SER A 126 6.10 -8.03 -44.68
N GLY A 127 6.10 -8.54 -45.92
CA GLY A 127 6.37 -7.72 -47.11
C GLY A 127 5.31 -6.62 -47.31
N PRO A 128 5.21 -6.07 -48.54
CA PRO A 128 4.17 -5.10 -48.84
C PRO A 128 2.79 -5.62 -48.46
N ASN A 129 2.02 -4.82 -47.72
CA ASN A 129 0.69 -5.19 -47.25
C ASN A 129 -0.26 -3.97 -47.23
N ARG A 130 -1.54 -4.22 -46.92
CA ARG A 130 -2.61 -3.20 -47.00
C ARG A 130 -2.45 -2.01 -46.05
N PHE A 131 -1.47 -2.03 -45.14
CA PHE A 131 -1.23 -0.99 -44.15
C PHE A 131 -0.07 -0.06 -44.52
N ASP A 132 0.47 -0.16 -45.74
CA ASP A 132 1.63 0.62 -46.23
C ASP A 132 1.31 2.09 -46.58
N SER A 133 0.25 2.67 -46.03
CA SER A 133 -0.28 3.96 -46.49
C SER A 133 0.21 5.20 -45.73
N VAL A 134 1.15 5.10 -44.79
CA VAL A 134 1.52 6.27 -43.97
C VAL A 134 3.00 6.30 -43.58
N GLU A 135 3.59 7.47 -43.83
CA GLU A 135 4.95 7.94 -43.52
C GLU A 135 5.85 6.97 -42.75
N ASP A 136 6.91 6.50 -43.43
CA ASP A 136 8.05 5.86 -42.78
C ASP A 136 8.58 6.78 -41.67
N VAL A 137 8.48 6.33 -40.42
CA VAL A 137 8.99 7.06 -39.27
C VAL A 137 10.50 7.28 -39.47
N PRO A 138 10.99 8.54 -39.56
CA PRO A 138 12.41 8.82 -39.78
C PRO A 138 13.27 8.22 -38.63
N PRO A 139 14.57 7.96 -38.85
CA PRO A 139 15.44 7.28 -37.89
C PRO A 139 15.75 8.17 -36.66
N LEU A 140 14.75 8.37 -35.81
CA LEU A 140 14.81 8.94 -34.46
C LEU A 140 15.57 8.02 -33.47
N LEU A 141 15.89 6.81 -33.93
CA LEU A 141 16.46 5.66 -33.20
C LEU A 141 17.80 5.92 -32.51
N ARG A 142 18.53 6.98 -32.85
CA ARG A 142 19.85 7.23 -32.24
C ARG A 142 19.79 8.01 -30.92
N ARG A 143 18.75 8.83 -30.70
CA ARG A 143 18.65 9.69 -29.51
C ARG A 143 17.78 9.09 -28.39
N ALA A 144 16.71 8.38 -28.73
CA ALA A 144 15.82 7.75 -27.75
C ALA A 144 16.53 6.67 -26.90
N LYS A 145 17.45 5.89 -27.51
CA LYS A 145 18.26 4.87 -26.80
C LYS A 145 19.11 5.46 -25.66
N ILE A 146 19.56 6.71 -25.80
CA ILE A 146 20.46 7.37 -24.84
C ILE A 146 19.67 7.86 -23.61
N ALA A 147 18.41 8.28 -23.78
CA ALA A 147 17.58 8.79 -22.70
C ALA A 147 16.91 7.68 -21.86
N LEU A 148 16.65 6.52 -22.45
CA LEU A 148 15.88 5.44 -21.82
C LEU A 148 16.71 4.49 -20.95
N THR A 149 17.96 4.26 -21.34
CA THR A 149 18.93 3.43 -20.62
C THR A 149 19.20 3.93 -19.19
N PRO A 150 19.42 5.24 -18.93
CA PRO A 150 19.60 5.71 -17.56
C PRO A 150 18.36 5.58 -16.69
N LEU A 151 17.13 5.65 -17.24
CA LEU A 151 15.90 5.46 -16.44
C LEU A 151 15.76 4.01 -15.93
N LEU A 152 16.09 3.03 -16.78
CA LEU A 152 16.11 1.62 -16.37
C LEU A 152 17.23 1.34 -15.36
N ILE A 153 18.41 1.98 -15.52
CA ILE A 153 19.53 1.87 -14.56
C ILE A 153 19.16 2.52 -13.23
N ILE A 154 18.62 3.74 -13.23
CA ILE A 154 18.18 4.44 -12.02
C ILE A 154 17.10 3.61 -11.31
N GLY A 155 16.15 3.07 -12.06
CA GLY A 155 15.11 2.22 -11.47
C GLY A 155 15.64 0.91 -10.89
N ALA A 156 16.61 0.27 -11.55
CA ALA A 156 17.27 -0.94 -11.06
C ALA A 156 18.17 -0.66 -9.84
N LEU A 157 18.92 0.45 -9.85
CA LEU A 157 19.73 0.89 -8.71
C LEU A 157 18.82 1.20 -7.53
N PHE A 158 17.74 1.96 -7.73
CA PHE A 158 16.80 2.25 -6.66
C PHE A 158 16.11 0.99 -6.14
N ALA A 159 15.70 0.04 -6.97
CA ALA A 159 15.16 -1.25 -6.51
C ALA A 159 16.20 -2.07 -5.72
N TYR A 160 17.48 -2.02 -6.13
CA TYR A 160 18.58 -2.66 -5.42
C TYR A 160 18.89 -1.99 -4.07
N TYR A 161 18.79 -0.66 -4.00
CA TYR A 161 19.05 0.12 -2.79
C TYR A 161 17.80 0.37 -1.93
N TRP A 162 16.59 0.08 -2.40
CA TRP A 162 15.34 0.28 -1.66
C TRP A 162 15.30 -0.52 -0.35
N PRO A 163 15.73 -1.79 -0.29
CA PRO A 163 15.86 -2.50 0.99
C PRO A 163 16.89 -1.87 1.94
N LEU A 164 17.86 -1.10 1.41
CA LEU A 164 18.85 -0.36 2.19
C LEU A 164 18.37 1.06 2.56
N TRP A 165 17.30 1.52 1.91
CA TRP A 165 16.58 2.75 2.17
C TRP A 165 15.16 2.40 2.63
N GLU A 166 15.02 1.40 3.51
CA GLU A 166 14.04 1.60 4.56
C GLU A 166 14.47 2.92 5.22
N PRO A 167 13.67 3.99 5.15
CA PRO A 167 13.82 5.00 6.17
C PRO A 167 13.66 4.17 7.44
N SER A 168 14.73 4.03 8.21
CA SER A 168 14.57 4.09 9.64
C SER A 168 13.74 5.36 9.82
N PHE A 169 12.42 5.20 9.84
CA PHE A 169 11.56 6.03 10.65
C PHE A 169 12.35 6.05 11.92
N ASN A 170 13.09 7.13 12.15
CA ASN A 170 13.94 7.24 13.31
C ASN A 170 12.93 7.03 14.43
N ALA A 171 12.89 5.80 14.95
CA ALA A 171 12.31 5.54 16.22
C ALA A 171 12.96 6.63 17.07
N PRO A 172 12.16 7.42 17.81
CA PRO A 172 12.73 8.37 18.75
C PRO A 172 13.89 7.64 19.45
N PRO A 173 15.06 8.30 19.57
CA PRO A 173 16.33 7.65 19.92
C PRO A 173 16.06 6.60 20.97
N GLU A 174 16.39 5.34 20.67
CA GLU A 174 16.02 4.17 21.47
C GLU A 174 16.05 4.55 22.94
N VAL A 175 14.86 4.84 23.49
CA VAL A 175 14.67 4.64 24.92
C VAL A 175 15.00 3.18 25.05
N ASN A 176 16.03 2.82 25.81
CA ASN A 176 16.36 1.43 26.13
C ASN A 176 15.12 0.82 26.79
N TYR A 177 14.19 0.38 25.96
CA TYR A 177 12.98 -0.31 26.34
C TYR A 177 13.46 -1.74 26.53
N GLU A 178 14.10 -2.03 27.68
CA GLU A 178 14.11 -3.38 28.19
C GLU A 178 12.66 -3.84 28.19
N GLY A 179 12.31 -4.70 27.22
CA GLY A 179 10.97 -5.22 27.07
C GLY A 179 10.53 -5.92 28.35
N PRO A 180 9.21 -6.07 28.56
CA PRO A 180 8.71 -6.74 29.75
C PRO A 180 9.30 -8.16 29.85
N ARG A 181 9.84 -8.52 31.02
CA ARG A 181 10.32 -9.88 31.27
C ARG A 181 9.14 -10.80 31.53
N GLY A 182 8.99 -11.81 30.70
CA GLY A 182 7.94 -12.82 30.86
C GLY A 182 8.15 -13.67 32.12
N PHE A 183 7.07 -14.01 32.82
CA PHE A 183 7.07 -15.02 33.87
C PHE A 183 5.83 -15.93 33.72
N ASN A 184 5.94 -17.15 34.24
CA ASN A 184 4.81 -18.08 34.35
C ASN A 184 4.14 -17.87 35.71
N PRO A 185 2.91 -17.34 35.76
CA PRO A 185 2.17 -17.13 37.00
C PRO A 185 1.78 -18.46 37.67
N THR A 186 1.74 -18.47 39.00
CA THR A 186 1.26 -19.64 39.74
C THR A 186 -0.27 -19.75 39.67
N PRO A 187 -0.86 -20.94 39.92
CA PRO A 187 -2.31 -21.07 40.01
C PRO A 187 -2.96 -20.12 41.04
N GLU A 188 -2.26 -19.84 42.15
CA GLU A 188 -2.72 -18.89 43.17
C GLU A 188 -2.72 -17.45 42.64
N GLU A 189 -1.70 -17.05 41.88
CA GLU A 189 -1.64 -15.72 41.25
C GLU A 189 -2.71 -15.57 40.17
N MET A 190 -3.02 -16.64 39.44
CA MET A 190 -4.12 -16.67 38.48
C MET A 190 -5.47 -16.46 39.15
N GLU A 191 -5.74 -17.15 40.26
CA GLU A 191 -6.99 -16.97 41.00
C GLU A 191 -7.08 -15.57 41.61
N ALA A 192 -5.98 -15.06 42.19
CA ALA A 192 -5.94 -13.69 42.72
C ALA A 192 -6.24 -12.65 41.62
N GLY A 193 -5.70 -12.84 40.41
CA GLY A 193 -6.05 -12.02 39.25
C GLY A 193 -7.54 -12.10 38.90
N ALA A 194 -8.10 -13.30 38.85
CA ALA A 194 -9.52 -13.50 38.57
C ALA A 194 -10.41 -12.82 39.63
N GLU A 195 -10.05 -12.91 40.91
CA GLU A 195 -10.75 -12.23 42.01
C GLU A 195 -10.69 -10.71 41.89
N ILE A 196 -9.52 -10.14 41.58
CA ILE A 196 -9.39 -8.69 41.33
C ILE A 196 -10.28 -8.27 40.16
N LEU A 197 -10.33 -9.06 39.09
CA LEU A 197 -11.18 -8.79 37.94
C LEU A 197 -12.67 -8.85 38.30
N ARG A 198 -13.11 -9.88 39.05
CA ARG A 198 -14.49 -9.98 39.57
C ARG A 198 -14.85 -8.78 40.44
N ALA A 199 -13.97 -8.39 41.36
CA ALA A 199 -14.20 -7.26 42.25
C ALA A 199 -14.32 -5.91 41.51
N SER A 200 -13.70 -5.78 40.33
CA SER A 200 -13.77 -4.56 39.51
C SER A 200 -15.15 -4.28 38.90
N GLY A 201 -16.00 -5.31 38.78
CA GLY A 201 -17.29 -5.23 38.10
C GLY A 201 -17.22 -4.94 36.59
N ILE A 202 -16.01 -4.93 35.99
CA ILE A 202 -15.82 -4.55 34.58
C ILE A 202 -16.50 -5.55 33.66
N VAL A 203 -16.33 -6.85 33.95
CA VAL A 203 -16.88 -7.92 33.11
C VAL A 203 -18.40 -7.89 33.13
N GLU A 204 -19.00 -7.72 34.30
CA GLU A 204 -20.45 -7.70 34.52
C GLU A 204 -21.11 -6.50 33.80
N ARG A 205 -20.42 -5.35 33.75
CA ARG A 205 -20.89 -4.18 32.99
C ARG A 205 -20.90 -4.42 31.48
N ILE A 206 -20.02 -5.28 30.97
CA ILE A 206 -19.87 -5.54 29.53
C ILE A 206 -20.74 -6.71 29.08
N ASN A 207 -20.73 -7.82 29.83
CA ASN A 207 -21.41 -9.06 29.45
C ASN A 207 -22.90 -9.08 29.88
N GLY A 208 -23.37 -8.04 30.58
CA GLY A 208 -24.75 -7.96 31.05
C GLY A 208 -25.06 -8.83 32.27
N GLY A 209 -24.04 -9.18 33.08
CA GLY A 209 -24.18 -10.00 34.27
C GLY A 209 -24.20 -11.51 34.02
N GLN A 210 -23.72 -11.95 32.85
CA GLN A 210 -23.52 -13.38 32.58
C GLN A 210 -22.43 -13.96 33.47
N GLU A 211 -22.57 -15.25 33.81
CA GLU A 211 -21.50 -16.01 34.45
C GLU A 211 -20.31 -16.13 33.48
N TRP A 212 -19.10 -16.01 34.02
CA TRP A 212 -17.87 -16.07 33.23
C TRP A 212 -16.80 -16.85 33.98
N GLU A 213 -15.94 -17.51 33.21
CA GLU A 213 -14.83 -18.30 33.72
C GLU A 213 -13.49 -17.71 33.27
N PRO A 214 -12.45 -17.73 34.13
CA PRO A 214 -11.11 -17.33 33.72
C PRO A 214 -10.50 -18.39 32.78
N VAL A 215 -10.11 -17.98 31.57
CA VAL A 215 -9.38 -18.84 30.64
C VAL A 215 -7.88 -18.73 30.95
N HIS A 216 -7.25 -19.86 31.22
CA HIS A 216 -5.82 -19.94 31.54
C HIS A 216 -4.94 -19.82 30.28
N ARG A 217 -4.97 -18.67 29.61
CA ARG A 217 -4.04 -18.35 28.51
C ARG A 217 -3.01 -17.36 29.03
N VAL A 218 -1.95 -17.87 29.65
CA VAL A 218 -1.20 -17.09 30.62
C VAL A 218 0.14 -16.58 30.08
N SER A 219 0.32 -15.27 30.11
CA SER A 219 1.63 -14.61 30.04
C SER A 219 1.68 -13.52 31.11
N GLY A 220 2.52 -13.72 32.12
CA GLY A 220 2.86 -12.70 33.11
C GLY A 220 3.99 -11.83 32.58
N TYR A 221 3.95 -10.52 32.84
CA TYR A 221 4.96 -9.58 32.37
C TYR A 221 5.42 -8.67 33.51
N THR A 222 6.72 -8.65 33.78
CA THR A 222 7.33 -7.66 34.67
C THR A 222 7.78 -6.46 33.85
N TRP A 223 7.15 -5.30 34.09
CA TRP A 223 7.45 -4.05 33.39
C TRP A 223 8.59 -3.27 34.05
N GLN A 224 9.18 -2.29 33.36
CA GLN A 224 10.40 -1.57 33.78
C GLN A 224 10.36 -0.95 35.19
N LYS A 225 9.17 -0.66 35.74
CA LYS A 225 9.00 -0.15 37.11
C LYS A 225 8.92 -1.25 38.19
N GLY A 226 9.13 -2.51 37.83
CA GLY A 226 9.00 -3.67 38.73
C GLY A 226 7.56 -4.21 38.84
N THR A 227 6.58 -3.51 38.29
CA THR A 227 5.16 -3.89 38.31
C THR A 227 4.93 -5.25 37.66
N ARG A 228 4.34 -6.17 38.41
CA ARG A 228 3.93 -7.49 37.91
C ARG A 228 2.54 -7.40 37.28
N ARG A 229 2.50 -7.54 35.96
CA ARG A 229 1.24 -7.56 35.20
C ARG A 229 0.82 -8.97 34.86
N LEU A 230 -0.42 -9.29 35.18
CA LEU A 230 -1.06 -10.54 34.82
C LEU A 230 -2.11 -10.29 33.74
N THR A 231 -2.15 -11.15 32.72
CA THR A 231 -3.25 -11.15 31.74
C THR A 231 -4.27 -12.18 32.19
N VAL A 232 -5.52 -11.75 32.40
CA VAL A 232 -6.65 -12.62 32.74
C VAL A 232 -7.68 -12.50 31.63
N GLU A 233 -8.01 -13.62 30.99
CA GLU A 233 -9.06 -13.71 29.98
C GLU A 233 -10.36 -14.15 30.66
N ALA A 234 -11.39 -13.33 30.64
CA ALA A 234 -12.73 -13.69 31.11
C ALA A 234 -13.59 -14.13 29.92
N LYS A 235 -14.10 -15.36 29.94
CA LYS A 235 -14.94 -15.93 28.86
C LYS A 235 -16.36 -16.21 29.36
N TRP A 236 -17.36 -15.87 28.55
CA TRP A 236 -18.78 -16.16 28.80
C TRP A 236 -19.43 -16.81 27.57
N SER A 237 -20.63 -17.36 27.75
CA SER A 237 -21.30 -18.21 26.75
C SER A 237 -22.03 -17.43 25.66
N GLU A 238 -22.83 -16.42 26.01
CA GLU A 238 -23.68 -15.74 25.02
C GLU A 238 -23.01 -14.47 24.47
N PRO A 239 -22.89 -14.33 23.14
CA PRO A 239 -22.27 -13.16 22.53
C PRO A 239 -23.02 -11.87 22.87
N VAL A 240 -22.29 -10.81 23.21
CA VAL A 240 -22.86 -9.48 23.50
C VAL A 240 -22.40 -8.43 22.51
N GLU A 241 -23.22 -7.39 22.35
CA GLU A 241 -22.82 -6.14 21.71
C GLU A 241 -22.53 -5.09 22.77
N HIS A 242 -21.40 -4.41 22.66
CA HIS A 242 -21.06 -3.32 23.57
C HIS A 242 -20.28 -2.21 22.84
N SER A 243 -20.57 -0.97 23.20
CA SER A 243 -19.90 0.22 22.67
C SER A 243 -19.30 1.04 23.80
N GLY A 244 -18.08 1.51 23.63
CA GLY A 244 -17.40 2.25 24.68
C GLY A 244 -16.00 2.68 24.29
N PRO A 245 -15.29 3.37 25.20
CA PRO A 245 -13.85 3.50 25.12
C PRO A 245 -13.22 2.14 25.41
N TRP A 246 -12.44 1.61 24.47
CA TRP A 246 -11.90 0.24 24.56
C TRP A 246 -10.40 0.14 24.51
N SER A 247 -9.74 1.17 24.01
CA SER A 247 -8.29 1.23 24.04
C SER A 247 -7.85 2.65 24.24
N TRP A 248 -6.72 2.78 24.91
CA TRP A 248 -6.03 4.04 25.04
C TRP A 248 -4.54 3.86 24.78
N THR A 249 -3.92 4.93 24.30
CA THR A 249 -2.47 5.01 24.13
C THR A 249 -1.98 6.21 24.94
N ASP A 250 -1.00 6.00 25.82
CA ASP A 250 -0.29 7.10 26.48
C ASP A 250 0.76 7.66 25.51
N CYS A 251 0.64 8.95 25.19
CA CYS A 251 1.47 9.66 24.22
C CYS A 251 2.42 10.66 24.91
N ASP A 252 3.06 10.24 26.02
CA ASP A 252 3.77 11.04 27.04
C ASP A 252 2.87 11.62 28.13
N GLU A 253 3.29 11.52 29.40
CA GLU A 253 2.55 12.09 30.52
C GLU A 253 2.35 13.61 30.32
N PRO A 254 1.12 14.15 30.45
CA PRO A 254 -0.15 13.53 30.86
C PRO A 254 -1.15 13.35 29.70
N ARG A 255 -0.71 13.13 28.46
CA ARG A 255 -1.57 13.03 27.28
C ARG A 255 -1.93 11.58 26.97
N ARG A 256 -3.20 11.25 27.18
CA ARG A 256 -3.78 9.96 26.77
C ARG A 256 -4.72 10.15 25.59
N VAL A 257 -4.67 9.23 24.65
CA VAL A 257 -5.57 9.18 23.50
C VAL A 257 -6.53 8.01 23.70
N VAL A 258 -7.85 8.25 23.64
CA VAL A 258 -8.88 7.22 23.85
C VAL A 258 -9.61 6.94 22.55
N THR A 259 -9.81 5.66 22.24
CA THR A 259 -10.61 5.23 21.08
C THR A 259 -11.99 4.73 21.49
N HIS A 260 -13.03 5.29 20.87
CA HIS A 260 -14.40 4.82 21.01
C HIS A 260 -14.75 3.88 19.87
N GLN A 261 -15.15 2.66 20.21
CA GLN A 261 -15.46 1.61 19.25
C GLN A 261 -16.73 0.85 19.64
N ARG A 262 -17.38 0.23 18.65
CA ARG A 262 -18.51 -0.69 18.87
C ARG A 262 -18.09 -2.07 18.42
N TYR A 263 -18.24 -3.04 19.31
CA TYR A 263 -17.98 -4.45 19.00
C TYR A 263 -19.28 -5.24 19.03
N SER A 264 -19.33 -6.26 18.17
CA SER A 264 -20.40 -7.24 18.07
C SER A 264 -19.81 -8.62 18.33
N ASN A 265 -20.62 -9.53 18.86
CA ASN A 265 -20.25 -10.93 19.14
C ASN A 265 -19.12 -11.11 20.16
N ILE A 266 -19.03 -10.24 21.16
CA ILE A 266 -18.00 -10.34 22.21
C ILE A 266 -18.31 -11.55 23.10
N THR A 267 -17.32 -12.42 23.30
CA THR A 267 -17.41 -13.58 24.21
C THR A 267 -16.23 -13.69 25.18
N ILE A 268 -15.20 -12.85 24.98
CA ILE A 268 -13.99 -12.81 25.80
C ILE A 268 -13.66 -11.36 26.17
N LEU A 269 -13.12 -11.15 27.35
CA LEU A 269 -12.47 -9.91 27.77
C LEU A 269 -11.06 -10.19 28.28
N ASP A 270 -10.05 -9.59 27.66
CA ASP A 270 -8.68 -9.63 28.17
C ASP A 270 -8.50 -8.48 29.15
N ALA A 271 -8.07 -8.74 30.37
CA ALA A 271 -7.76 -7.72 31.37
C ALA A 271 -6.29 -7.81 31.78
N TRP A 272 -5.63 -6.66 31.87
CA TRP A 272 -4.28 -6.53 32.44
C TRP A 272 -4.39 -6.08 33.88
N ILE A 273 -3.85 -6.89 34.79
CA ILE A 273 -4.01 -6.72 36.23
C ILE A 273 -2.65 -6.45 36.85
N ASP A 274 -2.58 -5.43 37.71
CA ASP A 274 -1.45 -5.20 38.59
C ASP A 274 -1.63 -6.06 39.83
N LEU A 275 -0.79 -7.10 39.97
CA LEU A 275 -0.84 -8.01 41.12
C LEU A 275 -0.34 -7.34 42.39
N ASP A 276 0.57 -6.38 42.29
CA ASP A 276 1.20 -5.73 43.44
C ASP A 276 0.25 -4.68 44.04
N GLU A 277 -0.44 -3.92 43.19
CA GLU A 277 -1.41 -2.89 43.61
C GLU A 277 -2.85 -3.41 43.72
N GLY A 278 -3.13 -4.64 43.26
CA GLY A 278 -4.44 -5.27 43.36
C GLY A 278 -5.53 -4.58 42.52
N ARG A 279 -5.19 -4.10 41.31
CA ARG A 279 -6.14 -3.37 40.46
C ARG A 279 -6.05 -3.72 38.98
N VAL A 280 -7.16 -3.54 38.27
CA VAL A 280 -7.20 -3.64 36.81
C VAL A 280 -6.55 -2.39 36.21
N LEU A 281 -5.54 -2.59 35.38
CA LEU A 281 -4.81 -1.54 34.67
C LEU A 281 -5.55 -1.12 33.40
N ASP A 282 -5.96 -2.12 32.61
CA ASP A 282 -6.63 -1.91 31.34
C ASP A 282 -7.37 -3.19 30.91
N HIS A 283 -8.24 -3.10 29.91
CA HIS A 283 -8.96 -4.25 29.37
C HIS A 283 -9.31 -4.06 27.89
N LYS A 284 -9.43 -5.17 27.15
CA LYS A 284 -9.88 -5.17 25.76
C LYS A 284 -10.90 -6.29 25.52
N PRO A 285 -11.98 -6.06 24.76
CA PRO A 285 -12.88 -7.12 24.35
C PRO A 285 -12.21 -7.97 23.27
N SER A 286 -12.57 -9.24 23.20
CA SER A 286 -12.12 -10.21 22.20
C SER A 286 -13.24 -11.19 21.84
N VAL A 287 -13.08 -11.92 20.73
CA VAL A 287 -13.97 -13.01 20.33
C VAL A 287 -13.17 -14.29 20.47
N SER A 288 -13.77 -15.33 21.03
CA SER A 288 -13.18 -16.67 20.99
C SER A 288 -13.08 -17.13 19.53
N GLY A 289 -11.88 -17.16 18.97
CA GLY A 289 -11.61 -18.05 17.84
C GLY A 289 -11.72 -19.48 18.35
N ASP A 290 -12.41 -20.35 17.61
CA ASP A 290 -12.37 -21.80 17.86
C ASP A 290 -10.88 -22.23 17.89
N ASP A 291 -10.55 -22.95 18.96
CA ASP A 291 -9.35 -23.76 19.27
C ASP A 291 -8.06 -23.63 18.44
N ASP A 292 -6.93 -23.53 19.15
CA ASP A 292 -5.54 -23.76 18.72
C ASP A 292 -4.84 -22.78 17.76
N GLU A 293 -5.50 -21.79 17.17
CA GLU A 293 -4.80 -20.72 16.45
C GLU A 293 -4.50 -19.52 17.35
N GLN A 294 -3.28 -18.98 17.23
CA GLN A 294 -2.79 -17.83 18.00
C GLN A 294 -3.85 -16.73 18.10
N PRO A 295 -3.89 -15.95 19.21
CA PRO A 295 -4.76 -14.78 19.27
C PRO A 295 -4.44 -13.93 18.05
N ILE A 296 -5.39 -13.88 17.11
CA ILE A 296 -5.25 -13.06 15.92
C ILE A 296 -5.09 -11.65 16.49
N TYR A 297 -3.89 -11.09 16.42
CA TYR A 297 -3.60 -9.67 16.71
C TYR A 297 -4.41 -8.71 15.78
N GLY A 298 -5.39 -9.23 15.03
CA GLY A 298 -6.34 -8.55 14.15
C GLY A 298 -7.75 -9.16 14.15
N GLY A 299 -8.19 -9.82 15.24
CA GLY A 299 -9.42 -10.62 15.25
C GLY A 299 -10.72 -9.95 15.69
N LEU A 300 -10.71 -8.67 16.10
CA LEU A 300 -11.94 -7.92 16.34
C LEU A 300 -11.96 -6.69 15.46
N ASN A 301 -12.74 -6.76 14.39
CA ASN A 301 -12.98 -5.63 13.53
C ASN A 301 -14.14 -4.81 14.11
N PRO A 302 -13.91 -3.70 14.83
CA PRO A 302 -15.01 -2.90 15.40
C PRO A 302 -16.00 -2.52 14.30
N VAL A 303 -17.28 -2.82 14.50
CA VAL A 303 -18.32 -2.47 13.52
C VAL A 303 -18.68 -1.01 13.73
N GLY A 304 -17.95 -0.11 13.07
CA GLY A 304 -18.27 1.31 13.13
C GLY A 304 -17.10 2.25 12.83
N LEU A 305 -17.36 3.55 13.00
CA LEU A 305 -16.36 4.61 12.93
C LEU A 305 -15.57 4.62 14.24
N VAL A 306 -14.24 4.50 14.15
CA VAL A 306 -13.37 4.72 15.31
C VAL A 306 -13.26 6.22 15.53
N ARG A 307 -13.56 6.67 16.75
CA ARG A 307 -13.38 8.07 17.14
C ARG A 307 -12.27 8.18 18.15
N VAL A 308 -11.37 9.14 17.94
CA VAL A 308 -10.18 9.35 18.73
C VAL A 308 -10.29 10.69 19.46
N TYR A 309 -10.06 10.67 20.77
CA TYR A 309 -10.17 11.86 21.63
C TYR A 309 -8.91 12.05 22.46
N ASP A 310 -8.56 13.32 22.72
CA ASP A 310 -7.61 13.68 23.76
C ASP A 310 -8.31 13.54 25.13
N ALA A 311 -7.79 12.69 26.00
CA ALA A 311 -8.42 12.35 27.28
C ALA A 311 -8.46 13.52 28.27
N ARG A 312 -7.57 14.52 28.14
CA ARG A 312 -7.49 15.65 29.06
C ARG A 312 -8.46 16.75 28.66
N THR A 313 -8.54 17.03 27.36
CA THR A 313 -9.32 18.14 26.82
C THR A 313 -10.70 17.71 26.34
N GLY A 314 -10.94 16.40 26.21
CA GLY A 314 -12.13 15.84 25.56
C GLY A 314 -12.21 16.18 24.07
N LYS A 315 -11.14 16.78 23.51
CA LYS A 315 -11.13 17.27 22.15
C LYS A 315 -11.13 16.10 21.19
N HIS A 316 -12.10 16.10 20.28
CA HIS A 316 -12.12 15.18 19.16
C HIS A 316 -10.92 15.43 18.25
N LEU A 317 -10.19 14.36 17.93
CA LEU A 317 -8.99 14.40 17.11
C LEU A 317 -9.29 13.90 15.70
N ILE A 318 -9.81 12.67 15.58
CA ILE A 318 -9.96 11.96 14.30
C ILE A 318 -11.21 11.07 14.34
N THR A 319 -11.89 10.94 13.20
CA THR A 319 -12.91 9.91 12.93
C THR A 319 -12.53 9.15 11.67
N GLY A 320 -12.48 7.82 11.69
CA GLY A 320 -12.11 7.02 10.51
C GLY A 320 -12.82 5.67 10.41
N PRO A 321 -12.94 5.09 9.19
CA PRO A 321 -13.43 3.72 8.98
C PRO A 321 -12.40 2.67 9.46
N LYS A 322 -12.83 1.40 9.58
CA LYS A 322 -12.07 0.22 10.06
C LYS A 322 -10.58 0.10 9.66
N ILE A 323 -10.16 0.72 8.54
CA ILE A 323 -8.85 0.49 7.89
C ILE A 323 -7.75 1.40 8.46
N PHE A 324 -7.82 1.75 9.73
CA PHE A 324 -6.62 2.18 10.43
C PHE A 324 -6.20 1.04 11.34
N ILE A 325 -5.29 0.17 10.85
CA ILE A 325 -4.25 -0.33 11.74
C ILE A 325 -3.56 0.95 12.20
N LEU A 326 -4.04 1.56 13.28
CA LEU A 326 -3.43 2.75 13.84
C LEU A 326 -2.04 2.29 14.24
N PRO A 327 -0.98 2.62 13.48
CA PRO A 327 0.34 2.33 13.97
C PRO A 327 0.43 3.27 15.16
N GLN A 328 0.47 2.70 16.36
CA GLN A 328 0.72 3.39 17.63
C GLN A 328 1.71 4.58 17.47
N PRO A 329 2.77 4.52 16.62
CA PRO A 329 3.64 5.68 16.39
C PRO A 329 3.01 6.92 15.69
N ILE A 330 1.96 6.80 14.88
CA ILE A 330 1.39 7.94 14.12
C ILE A 330 0.55 8.86 15.01
N LEU A 331 -0.18 8.32 15.98
CA LEU A 331 -1.04 9.12 16.86
C LEU A 331 -0.26 9.85 17.97
N CYS A 332 0.90 9.33 18.35
CA CYS A 332 1.72 9.91 19.42
C CYS A 332 2.88 10.78 18.92
N THR A 333 2.93 11.17 17.63
CA THR A 333 3.92 12.16 17.18
C THR A 333 3.47 13.57 17.58
N PRO A 334 4.30 14.34 18.34
CA PRO A 334 3.96 15.69 18.73
C PRO A 334 3.65 16.56 17.49
N GLY A 335 2.42 17.06 17.39
CA GLY A 335 2.01 18.04 16.38
C GLY A 335 1.38 17.50 15.09
N ARG A 336 1.20 16.18 14.92
CA ARG A 336 0.47 15.60 13.78
C ARG A 336 -0.88 15.01 14.19
N TYR A 337 -1.78 15.84 14.71
CA TYR A 337 -3.19 15.48 14.72
C TYR A 337 -3.76 15.82 13.35
N TYR A 338 -4.17 14.80 12.59
CA TYR A 338 -4.92 15.00 11.35
C TYR A 338 -6.22 15.71 11.71
N ARG A 339 -6.24 17.03 11.56
CA ARG A 339 -7.45 17.83 11.71
C ARG A 339 -8.32 17.54 10.48
N SER A 340 -9.51 16.95 10.70
CA SER A 340 -10.54 16.79 9.66
C SER A 340 -11.01 18.12 9.12
#